data_AF-Q47PK1-F1
#
_entry.id   AF-Q47PK1-F1
#
_cell.length_a   1.000
_cell.length_b   1.000
_cell.length_c   1.000
_cell.angle_alpha   90.00
_cell.angle_beta   90.00
_cell.angle_gamma   90.00
#
_symmetry.space_group_name_H-M   'P 1'
#
loop_
_entity.id
_entity.type
_entity.pdbx_description
1 polymer ?
#
loop_
_entity_poly.entity_id
_entity_poly.type
_entity_poly.pdbx_seq_one_letter_code
_entity_poly.pdbx_strand_id
1 'polypeptide(L)'
;MTFPHGRRGAQDTSSQEEPKEILCVSYSGAIGRVLCGRVTQKPDSAQDAHHCKSASPKYVKKIRYDQRSTLDASANSLIILRRLAISDVSPPTADARREDPVLGWASEYCLGYQKEWAQAVEQRRAHALSILNARKRHIYRVELTADWRFVTGLGEQTGDHEFGLSLHGTYGWPLIPASTLKGAAAAWASRQKVPSELYTLVFGPLPSPEDEEDRDNPRCGVRFFDALPLSDPRNHRKGLRVHSDVITPHQHAYHTDQSAEPCAPGEHHQPVPLPFLSLSGTFVTHLIGEDPDLTAKAADWLKQACEEYGIGARTTAGYGYFTVNITDQWDSP
;
A
#
# COMPACT_ATOMS: atom_id res chain seq x y z
N MET A 1 -74.84 27.35 28.56
CA MET A 1 -74.10 26.09 28.30
C MET A 1 -73.52 26.20 26.91
N THR A 2 -72.26 26.61 26.85
CA THR A 2 -71.61 27.17 25.67
C THR A 2 -70.24 26.49 25.56
N PHE A 3 -70.05 25.74 24.48
CA PHE A 3 -68.80 25.04 24.16
C PHE A 3 -67.79 26.02 23.56
N PRO A 4 -66.52 26.09 24.03
CA PRO A 4 -65.49 26.83 23.33
C PRO A 4 -64.72 25.94 22.34
N HIS A 5 -64.47 26.51 21.16
CA HIS A 5 -63.64 25.97 20.08
C HIS A 5 -62.16 25.86 20.50
N GLY A 6 -61.59 24.66 20.38
CA GLY A 6 -60.15 24.43 20.48
C GLY A 6 -59.46 24.58 19.11
N ARG A 7 -58.59 25.58 18.98
CA ARG A 7 -57.63 25.71 17.86
C ARG A 7 -56.64 24.54 17.89
N ARG A 8 -56.55 23.73 16.83
CA ARG A 8 -55.43 22.81 16.61
C ARG A 8 -54.26 23.60 16.04
N GLY A 9 -53.21 23.82 16.85
CA GLY A 9 -51.91 24.24 16.36
C GLY A 9 -51.24 23.06 15.67
N ALA A 10 -50.82 23.24 14.42
CA ALA A 10 -49.95 22.30 13.73
C ALA A 10 -48.58 22.32 14.43
N GLN A 11 -48.16 21.18 14.97
CA GLN A 11 -46.77 20.98 15.36
C GLN A 11 -45.99 20.70 14.09
N ASP A 12 -45.14 21.65 13.70
CA ASP A 12 -44.04 21.42 12.76
C ASP A 12 -43.12 20.35 13.36
N THR A 13 -43.32 19.10 12.96
CA THR A 13 -42.32 18.05 13.14
C THR A 13 -41.24 18.27 12.09
N SER A 14 -40.31 19.19 12.36
CA SER A 14 -39.03 19.19 11.67
C SER A 14 -38.32 17.89 12.05
N SER A 15 -38.45 16.87 11.21
CA SER A 15 -37.67 15.64 11.27
C SER A 15 -36.19 16.00 11.11
N GLN A 16 -35.53 16.31 12.23
CA GLN A 16 -34.08 16.27 12.30
C GLN A 16 -33.71 14.81 12.03
N GLU A 17 -33.13 14.55 10.85
CA GLU A 17 -32.55 13.24 10.55
C GLU A 17 -31.55 12.90 11.66
N GLU A 18 -31.87 11.85 12.42
CA GLU A 18 -30.99 11.36 13.47
C GLU A 18 -29.65 10.91 12.83
N PRO A 19 -28.50 11.21 13.48
CA PRO A 19 -27.21 10.80 12.98
C PRO A 19 -27.16 9.28 12.86
N LYS A 20 -27.05 8.78 11.62
CA LYS A 20 -26.95 7.35 11.33
C LYS A 20 -25.61 6.83 11.83
N GLU A 21 -25.63 5.80 12.66
CA GLU A 21 -24.46 5.15 13.23
C GLU A 21 -23.86 4.17 12.22
N ILE A 22 -22.59 4.33 11.85
CA ILE A 22 -21.99 3.62 10.69
C ILE A 22 -20.94 2.60 11.11
N LEU A 23 -20.35 2.69 12.31
CA LEU A 23 -19.20 1.87 12.66
C LEU A 23 -19.02 1.65 14.17
N CYS A 24 -18.69 0.42 14.57
CA CYS A 24 -18.19 0.08 15.90
C CYS A 24 -16.89 -0.72 15.76
N VAL A 25 -15.84 -0.31 16.46
CA VAL A 25 -14.51 -0.95 16.39
C VAL A 25 -14.18 -1.56 17.74
N SER A 26 -13.83 -2.85 17.76
CA SER A 26 -13.38 -3.57 18.95
C SER A 26 -12.25 -4.52 18.58
N TYR A 27 -11.09 -4.39 19.24
CA TYR A 27 -9.96 -5.32 19.10
C TYR A 27 -9.42 -5.72 20.48
N SER A 28 -9.03 -6.98 20.62
CA SER A 28 -8.39 -7.53 21.82
C SER A 28 -6.99 -8.05 21.49
N GLY A 29 -5.94 -7.39 22.00
CA GLY A 29 -4.56 -7.84 21.91
C GLY A 29 -3.65 -7.14 22.95
N ALA A 30 -2.52 -7.77 23.26
CA ALA A 30 -1.87 -7.83 24.59
C ALA A 30 -1.33 -6.54 25.27
N ILE A 31 -1.61 -5.32 24.79
CA ILE A 31 -1.22 -4.09 25.51
C ILE A 31 -2.39 -3.09 25.59
N GLY A 32 -3.44 -3.49 26.30
CA GLY A 32 -3.91 -2.80 27.51
C GLY A 32 -4.53 -1.40 27.45
N ARG A 33 -4.82 -0.79 26.29
CA ARG A 33 -5.76 0.34 26.22
C ARG A 33 -6.78 0.18 25.11
N VAL A 34 -8.05 0.18 25.51
CA VAL A 34 -9.23 0.16 24.66
C VAL A 34 -9.45 1.58 24.11
N LEU A 35 -9.47 1.74 22.79
CA LEU A 35 -9.96 2.95 22.12
C LEU A 35 -11.29 2.61 21.46
N CYS A 36 -12.38 2.91 22.15
CA CYS A 36 -13.73 2.85 21.58
C CYS A 36 -14.09 4.22 21.01
N GLY A 37 -14.72 4.27 19.85
CA GLY A 37 -15.40 5.49 19.43
C GLY A 37 -16.41 5.27 18.32
N ARG A 38 -17.34 6.22 18.22
CA ARG A 38 -18.53 6.19 17.39
C ARG A 38 -18.31 7.05 16.15
N VAL A 39 -18.56 6.53 14.95
CA VAL A 39 -18.52 7.32 13.70
C VAL A 39 -19.93 7.77 13.34
N THR A 40 -20.14 9.08 13.24
CA THR A 40 -21.42 9.67 12.81
C THR A 40 -21.24 10.47 11.52
N GLN A 41 -22.15 10.30 10.55
CA GLN A 41 -22.23 11.16 9.37
C GLN A 41 -23.21 12.29 9.65
N LYS A 42 -22.77 13.56 9.51
CA LYS A 42 -23.65 14.73 9.53
C LYS A 42 -23.64 15.42 8.15
N PRO A 43 -24.79 15.90 7.65
CA PRO A 43 -24.82 16.82 6.51
C PRO A 43 -24.18 18.16 6.88
N ASP A 44 -23.58 18.86 5.91
CA ASP A 44 -23.06 20.22 6.13
C ASP A 44 -24.16 21.13 6.67
N SER A 45 -23.88 21.85 7.75
CA SER A 45 -24.75 22.93 8.21
C SER A 45 -24.77 24.04 7.17
N ALA A 46 -25.93 24.28 6.58
CA ALA A 46 -26.20 25.26 5.54
C ALA A 46 -26.10 26.72 6.03
N GLN A 47 -24.95 27.14 6.58
CA GLN A 47 -24.74 28.52 7.03
C GLN A 47 -23.73 29.34 6.19
N ASP A 48 -22.96 28.73 5.30
CA ASP A 48 -21.96 29.46 4.48
C ASP A 48 -22.28 29.55 2.98
N ALA A 49 -23.55 29.38 2.58
CA ALA A 49 -23.96 29.42 1.16
C ALA A 49 -24.95 30.55 0.85
N HIS A 50 -24.58 31.81 1.15
CA HIS A 50 -25.11 32.93 0.38
C HIS A 50 -24.20 33.13 -0.84
N HIS A 51 -24.78 33.00 -2.03
CA HIS A 51 -24.17 33.13 -3.36
C HIS A 51 -23.39 31.93 -3.93
N CYS A 52 -24.10 30.93 -4.46
CA CYS A 52 -24.00 30.54 -5.88
C CYS A 52 -25.03 29.45 -6.22
N LYS A 53 -25.79 29.62 -7.32
CA LYS A 53 -26.71 28.60 -7.83
C LYS A 53 -25.93 27.50 -8.57
N SER A 54 -26.42 26.26 -8.45
CA SER A 54 -26.03 25.03 -9.16
C SER A 54 -24.59 24.51 -8.98
N ALA A 55 -24.29 23.99 -7.79
CA ALA A 55 -23.23 23.00 -7.60
C ALA A 55 -23.77 21.83 -6.75
N SER A 56 -23.58 20.60 -7.22
CA SER A 56 -23.85 19.39 -6.45
C SER A 56 -23.14 19.48 -5.09
N PRO A 57 -23.78 19.13 -3.96
CA PRO A 57 -23.17 19.28 -2.64
C PRO A 57 -21.86 18.48 -2.58
N LYS A 58 -20.75 19.19 -2.35
CA LYS A 58 -19.45 18.56 -2.09
C LYS A 58 -19.45 18.04 -0.66
N TYR A 59 -19.76 16.77 -0.48
CA TYR A 59 -19.65 16.11 0.82
C TYR A 59 -18.18 15.96 1.21
N VAL A 60 -17.72 16.73 2.20
CA VAL A 60 -16.43 16.49 2.85
C VAL A 60 -16.70 15.65 4.11
N LYS A 61 -16.42 14.34 4.04
CA LYS A 61 -16.65 13.42 5.17
C LYS A 61 -15.57 13.58 6.24
N LYS A 62 -15.84 14.39 7.27
CA LYS A 62 -15.03 14.41 8.50
C LYS A 62 -15.49 13.31 9.44
N ILE A 63 -14.67 12.27 9.60
CA ILE A 63 -14.86 11.22 10.61
C ILE A 63 -14.64 11.87 11.99
N ARG A 64 -15.62 11.84 12.89
CA ARG A 64 -15.47 12.28 14.30
C ARG A 64 -15.78 11.12 15.23
N TYR A 65 -14.93 10.91 16.23
CA TYR A 65 -15.05 9.91 17.29
C TYR A 65 -15.51 10.56 18.59
N ASP A 66 -16.49 9.97 19.27
CA ASP A 66 -17.12 10.52 20.50
C ASP A 66 -16.22 10.49 21.75
N GLN A 67 -14.98 9.98 21.65
CA GLN A 67 -13.87 10.34 22.54
C GLN A 67 -12.56 10.43 21.72
N ARG A 68 -12.19 11.65 21.33
CA ARG A 68 -10.88 12.12 20.80
C ARG A 68 -9.93 11.08 20.15
N SER A 69 -10.28 10.54 18.99
CA SER A 69 -9.25 10.05 18.05
C SER A 69 -9.82 9.89 16.65
N THR A 70 -9.73 10.93 15.82
CA THR A 70 -9.95 10.81 14.37
C THR A 70 -8.77 10.07 13.75
N LEU A 71 -9.02 9.12 12.83
CA LEU A 71 -7.96 8.59 11.97
C LEU A 71 -7.43 9.75 11.12
N ASP A 72 -6.33 10.33 11.56
CA ASP A 72 -5.68 11.45 10.89
C ASP A 72 -4.49 10.96 10.06
N ALA A 73 -3.79 11.91 9.43
CA ALA A 73 -2.62 11.64 8.61
C ALA A 73 -1.44 10.99 9.37
N SER A 74 -1.46 11.03 10.71
CA SER A 74 -0.37 10.51 11.54
C SER A 74 -0.54 9.03 11.93
N ALA A 75 -1.70 8.44 11.64
CA ALA A 75 -1.97 7.05 11.96
C ALA A 75 -1.05 6.09 11.19
N ASN A 76 -0.54 5.08 11.90
CA ASN A 76 0.39 4.10 11.34
C ASN A 76 -0.38 3.03 10.55
N SER A 77 -0.14 2.95 9.23
CA SER A 77 -0.89 2.02 8.37
C SER A 77 -0.68 0.56 8.70
N LEU A 78 0.44 0.16 9.31
CA LEU A 78 0.63 -1.22 9.72
C LEU A 78 -0.38 -1.60 10.81
N ILE A 79 -0.64 -0.67 11.74
CA ILE A 79 -1.66 -0.86 12.77
C ILE A 79 -3.07 -0.82 12.15
N ILE A 80 -3.35 0.16 11.28
CA ILE A 80 -4.67 0.32 10.67
C ILE A 80 -5.01 -0.86 9.77
N LEU A 81 -4.12 -1.27 8.86
CA LEU A 81 -4.41 -2.31 7.88
C LEU A 81 -4.33 -3.73 8.46
N ARG A 82 -3.46 -4.00 9.44
CA ARG A 82 -3.20 -5.38 9.93
C ARG A 82 -3.76 -5.68 11.32
N ARG A 83 -4.19 -4.67 12.08
CA ARG A 83 -4.60 -4.86 13.49
C ARG A 83 -5.93 -4.21 13.86
N LEU A 84 -6.54 -3.44 12.95
CA LEU A 84 -7.82 -2.79 13.20
C LEU A 84 -8.94 -3.61 12.56
N ALA A 85 -9.83 -4.14 13.40
CA ALA A 85 -11.05 -4.79 12.94
C ALA A 85 -12.16 -3.73 12.82
N ILE A 86 -12.71 -3.56 11.63
CA ILE A 86 -13.85 -2.67 11.40
C ILE A 86 -15.13 -3.50 11.32
N SER A 87 -16.05 -3.26 12.27
CA SER A 87 -17.39 -3.85 12.22
C SER A 87 -18.40 -2.79 11.78
N ASP A 88 -19.11 -3.08 10.70
CA ASP A 88 -20.27 -2.31 10.25
C ASP A 88 -21.48 -2.75 11.09
N VAL A 89 -22.15 -1.79 11.74
CA VAL A 89 -23.34 -2.05 12.58
C VAL A 89 -24.62 -1.92 11.75
N SER A 90 -24.55 -1.45 10.50
CA SER A 90 -25.72 -1.31 9.64
C SER A 90 -26.13 -2.64 9.00
N PRO A 91 -27.45 -2.96 8.93
CA PRO A 91 -27.91 -4.15 8.24
C PRO A 91 -27.52 -4.08 6.75
N PRO A 92 -27.12 -5.20 6.13
CA PRO A 92 -26.68 -5.21 4.74
C PRO A 92 -27.85 -4.86 3.82
N THR A 93 -27.95 -3.61 3.39
CA THR A 93 -28.81 -3.24 2.26
C THR A 93 -28.12 -3.66 0.97
N ALA A 94 -28.80 -4.45 0.15
CA ALA A 94 -28.26 -5.12 -1.04
C ALA A 94 -27.60 -4.19 -2.09
N ASP A 95 -27.89 -2.88 -2.06
CA ASP A 95 -27.47 -1.91 -3.08
C ASP A 95 -26.46 -0.87 -2.60
N ALA A 96 -26.10 -0.84 -1.31
CA ALA A 96 -25.11 0.10 -0.82
C ALA A 96 -23.70 -0.44 -1.14
N ARG A 97 -22.95 0.26 -2.00
CA ARG A 97 -21.50 0.04 -2.12
C ARG A 97 -20.93 0.07 -0.70
N ARG A 98 -20.37 -1.04 -0.23
CA ARG A 98 -19.63 -1.09 1.04
C ARG A 98 -18.53 -0.04 0.95
N GLU A 99 -18.76 1.11 1.58
CA GLU A 99 -17.73 2.11 1.72
C GLU A 99 -16.71 1.54 2.70
N ASP A 100 -15.50 1.29 2.22
CA ASP A 100 -14.42 0.86 3.07
C ASP A 100 -13.67 2.10 3.59
N PRO A 101 -13.92 2.54 4.83
CA PRO A 101 -13.31 3.75 5.36
C PRO A 101 -11.79 3.63 5.47
N VAL A 102 -11.24 2.41 5.52
CA VAL A 102 -9.79 2.19 5.54
C VAL A 102 -9.18 2.50 4.20
N LEU A 103 -9.80 2.04 3.10
CA LEU A 103 -9.35 2.35 1.75
C LEU A 103 -9.43 3.84 1.44
N GLY A 104 -10.51 4.49 1.88
CA GLY A 104 -10.68 5.93 1.78
C GLY A 104 -9.55 6.68 2.50
N TRP A 105 -9.31 6.34 3.77
CA TRP A 105 -8.23 6.92 4.58
C TRP A 105 -6.85 6.65 3.97
N ALA A 106 -6.56 5.42 3.54
CA ALA A 106 -5.28 5.04 2.96
C ALA A 106 -4.96 5.82 1.68
N SER A 107 -5.97 6.03 0.83
CA SER A 107 -5.88 6.83 -0.39
C SER A 107 -5.71 8.32 -0.08
N GLU A 108 -6.54 8.87 0.81
CA GLU A 108 -6.53 10.29 1.18
C GLU A 108 -5.23 10.71 1.88
N TYR A 109 -4.78 9.91 2.84
CA TYR A 109 -3.61 10.21 3.67
C TYR A 109 -2.34 9.46 3.23
N CYS A 110 -2.35 8.87 2.02
CA CYS A 110 -1.22 8.15 1.44
C CYS A 110 -0.59 7.14 2.42
N LEU A 111 -1.41 6.32 3.08
CA LEU A 111 -0.96 5.35 4.09
C LEU A 111 -0.14 6.00 5.23
N GLY A 112 -0.59 7.16 5.71
CA GLY A 112 0.06 7.85 6.84
C GLY A 112 1.50 8.28 6.53
N TYR A 113 1.82 8.48 5.25
CA TYR A 113 3.16 8.88 4.83
C TYR A 113 3.45 10.33 5.26
N GLN A 114 4.49 10.50 6.07
CA GLN A 114 4.90 11.79 6.61
C GLN A 114 6.23 12.21 6.00
N LYS A 115 6.24 13.34 5.29
CA LYS A 115 7.40 13.79 4.52
C LYS A 115 8.57 14.17 5.42
N GLU A 116 8.30 14.80 6.55
CA GLU A 116 9.31 15.23 7.52
C GLU A 116 10.06 14.02 8.11
N TRP A 117 9.32 12.96 8.44
CA TRP A 117 9.91 11.71 8.91
C TRP A 117 10.66 11.01 7.79
N ALA A 118 10.14 11.04 6.56
CA ALA A 118 10.80 10.42 5.41
C ALA A 118 12.15 11.07 5.13
N GLN A 119 12.26 12.40 5.23
CA GLN A 119 13.53 13.12 5.16
C GLN A 119 14.51 12.67 6.25
N ALA A 120 14.03 12.52 7.49
CA ALA A 120 14.88 12.03 8.58
C ALA A 120 15.33 10.57 8.36
N VAL A 121 14.51 9.73 7.71
CA VAL A 121 14.88 8.36 7.32
C VAL A 121 15.90 8.37 6.19
N GLU A 122 15.73 9.22 5.18
CA GLU A 122 16.70 9.40 4.09
C GLU A 122 18.05 9.89 4.62
N GLN A 123 18.07 10.85 5.55
CA GLN A 123 19.31 11.31 6.19
C GLN A 123 20.01 10.18 6.97
N ARG A 124 19.26 9.38 7.72
CA ARG A 124 19.81 8.21 8.44
C ARG A 124 20.37 7.17 7.48
N ARG A 125 19.67 6.92 6.36
CA ARG A 125 20.14 6.03 5.30
C ARG A 125 21.41 6.58 4.65
N ALA A 126 21.45 7.88 4.32
CA ALA A 126 22.61 8.55 3.74
C ALA A 126 23.84 8.44 4.66
N HIS A 127 23.67 8.65 5.96
CA HIS A 127 24.75 8.48 6.94
C HIS A 127 25.25 7.03 7.01
N ALA A 128 24.35 6.04 6.98
CA ALA A 128 24.76 4.64 6.93
C ALA A 128 25.54 4.31 5.65
N LEU A 129 25.11 4.85 4.50
CA LEU A 129 25.78 4.69 3.22
C LEU A 129 27.15 5.36 3.20
N SER A 130 27.31 6.55 3.81
CA SER A 130 28.62 7.23 3.87
C SER A 130 29.65 6.41 4.64
N ILE A 131 29.23 5.72 5.72
CA ILE A 131 30.09 4.80 6.47
C ILE A 131 30.50 3.59 5.62
N LEU A 132 29.58 3.05 4.81
CA LEU A 132 29.86 1.93 3.90
C LEU A 132 30.81 2.35 2.77
N ASN A 133 30.60 3.54 2.20
CA ASN A 133 31.49 4.11 1.19
C ASN A 133 32.92 4.31 1.74
N ALA A 134 33.04 4.84 2.96
CA ALA A 134 34.34 4.97 3.65
C ALA A 134 35.05 3.63 3.88
N ARG A 135 34.30 2.52 3.91
CA ARG A 135 34.83 1.15 3.97
C ARG A 135 35.07 0.54 2.58
N LYS A 136 35.19 1.37 1.54
CA LYS A 136 35.43 0.97 0.14
C LYS A 136 34.35 0.01 -0.40
N ARG A 137 33.09 0.20 0.01
CA ARG A 137 31.94 -0.45 -0.63
C ARG A 137 31.44 0.43 -1.76
N HIS A 138 31.17 -0.17 -2.91
CA HIS A 138 30.55 0.52 -4.03
C HIS A 138 29.05 0.58 -3.83
N ILE A 139 28.46 1.75 -4.09
CA ILE A 139 27.06 2.03 -3.80
C ILE A 139 26.41 2.56 -5.08
N TYR A 140 25.42 1.83 -5.57
CA TYR A 140 24.58 2.27 -6.69
C TYR A 140 23.23 2.72 -6.14
N ARG A 141 22.87 3.96 -6.40
CA ARG A 141 21.55 4.50 -6.11
C ARG A 141 20.62 4.18 -7.28
N VAL A 142 19.47 3.59 -6.99
CA VAL A 142 18.48 3.20 -7.99
C VAL A 142 17.15 3.89 -7.67
N GLU A 143 16.73 4.81 -8.53
CA GLU A 143 15.38 5.41 -8.50
C GLU A 143 14.45 4.62 -9.41
N LEU A 144 13.39 4.07 -8.83
CA LEU A 144 12.33 3.32 -9.51
C LEU A 144 11.10 4.23 -9.57
N THR A 145 10.77 4.78 -10.74
CA THR A 145 9.55 5.59 -10.91
C THR A 145 8.48 4.77 -11.59
N ALA A 146 7.35 4.53 -10.92
CA ALA A 146 6.27 3.74 -11.49
C ALA A 146 5.71 4.42 -12.73
N ASP A 147 5.63 3.69 -13.85
CA ASP A 147 5.11 4.22 -15.12
C ASP A 147 3.60 4.44 -15.06
N TRP A 148 2.92 3.58 -14.32
CA TRP A 148 1.52 3.73 -13.97
C TRP A 148 1.31 3.48 -12.47
N ARG A 149 0.93 2.25 -12.11
CA ARG A 149 0.66 1.83 -10.75
C ARG A 149 1.31 0.49 -10.51
N PHE A 150 1.60 0.18 -9.27
CA PHE A 150 2.12 -1.12 -8.89
C PHE A 150 1.47 -1.60 -7.60
N VAL A 151 1.55 -2.90 -7.38
CA VAL A 151 1.08 -3.54 -6.15
C VAL A 151 2.18 -4.45 -5.63
N THR A 152 2.50 -4.33 -4.35
CA THR A 152 3.58 -5.09 -3.69
C THR A 152 3.03 -5.78 -2.46
N GLY A 153 3.34 -7.05 -2.24
CA GLY A 153 2.85 -7.78 -1.05
C GLY A 153 1.47 -8.43 -1.21
N LEU A 154 0.93 -8.54 -2.43
CA LEU A 154 -0.25 -9.38 -2.73
C LEU A 154 0.06 -10.84 -2.35
N GLY A 155 -0.69 -11.37 -1.39
CA GLY A 155 -0.50 -12.70 -0.78
C GLY A 155 -0.08 -12.70 0.69
N GLU A 156 0.21 -11.55 1.29
CA GLU A 156 0.50 -11.45 2.73
C GLU A 156 -0.81 -11.59 3.53
N GLN A 157 -1.13 -12.80 4.01
CA GLN A 157 -2.34 -13.15 4.76
C GLN A 157 -2.38 -12.50 6.15
N THR A 158 -2.54 -11.18 6.22
CA THR A 158 -2.46 -10.41 7.47
C THR A 158 -3.75 -9.70 7.89
N GLY A 159 -4.87 -9.94 7.19
CA GLY A 159 -6.20 -9.45 7.59
C GLY A 159 -7.34 -9.97 6.71
N ASP A 160 -8.59 -9.79 7.17
CA ASP A 160 -9.84 -10.19 6.49
C ASP A 160 -10.10 -9.43 5.18
N HIS A 161 -9.38 -8.34 4.99
CA HIS A 161 -9.33 -7.60 3.74
C HIS A 161 -7.97 -7.86 3.10
N GLU A 162 -7.96 -8.43 1.90
CA GLU A 162 -6.75 -8.74 1.13
C GLU A 162 -6.04 -7.45 0.66
N PHE A 163 -5.51 -6.66 1.60
CA PHE A 163 -4.68 -5.49 1.32
C PHE A 163 -3.22 -5.94 1.27
N GLY A 164 -2.89 -6.63 0.19
CA GLY A 164 -1.53 -7.04 -0.13
C GLY A 164 -0.63 -5.83 -0.37
N LEU A 165 -0.11 -5.26 0.72
CA LEU A 165 0.81 -4.14 0.76
C LEU A 165 1.99 -4.46 1.68
N SER A 166 3.18 -4.41 1.11
CA SER A 166 4.42 -4.43 1.88
C SER A 166 4.60 -3.10 2.61
N LEU A 167 4.47 -3.13 3.94
CA LEU A 167 4.61 -1.96 4.80
C LEU A 167 5.88 -2.06 5.67
N HIS A 168 6.53 -0.93 5.88
CA HIS A 168 7.67 -0.84 6.79
C HIS A 168 7.24 -1.14 8.23
N GLY A 169 7.94 -2.06 8.91
CA GLY A 169 7.59 -2.50 10.27
C GLY A 169 7.50 -1.38 11.31
N THR A 170 8.38 -0.38 11.23
CA THR A 170 8.39 0.78 12.13
C THR A 170 7.43 1.90 11.71
N TYR A 171 7.56 2.42 10.49
CA TYR A 171 6.82 3.62 10.07
C TYR A 171 5.43 3.33 9.52
N GLY A 172 5.15 2.09 9.12
CA GLY A 172 3.90 1.73 8.45
C GLY A 172 3.78 2.24 7.01
N TRP A 173 4.83 2.81 6.42
CA TRP A 173 4.80 3.30 5.05
C TRP A 173 4.94 2.17 4.03
N PRO A 174 4.38 2.32 2.82
CA PRO A 174 4.63 1.36 1.76
C PRO A 174 6.11 1.34 1.37
N LEU A 175 6.62 0.15 1.07
CA LEU A 175 7.97 -0.07 0.56
C LEU A 175 7.97 -1.16 -0.50
N ILE A 176 9.03 -1.24 -1.30
CA ILE A 176 9.31 -2.42 -2.12
C ILE A 176 10.41 -3.22 -1.41
N PRO A 177 10.14 -4.45 -0.97
CA PRO A 177 11.12 -5.24 -0.23
C PRO A 177 12.40 -5.48 -1.04
N ALA A 178 13.55 -5.48 -0.37
CA ALA A 178 14.84 -5.84 -0.96
C ALA A 178 14.80 -7.22 -1.62
N SER A 179 14.08 -8.17 -1.02
CA SER A 179 13.89 -9.52 -1.57
C SER A 179 13.11 -9.52 -2.87
N THR A 180 12.09 -8.65 -3.02
CA THR A 180 11.36 -8.47 -4.28
C THR A 180 12.27 -7.93 -5.37
N LEU A 181 13.10 -6.92 -5.05
CA LEU A 181 14.05 -6.34 -6.00
C LEU A 181 15.13 -7.35 -6.40
N LYS A 182 15.73 -8.03 -5.42
CA LYS A 182 16.72 -9.09 -5.65
C LYS A 182 16.13 -10.22 -6.50
N GLY A 183 14.92 -10.66 -6.18
CA GLY A 183 14.20 -11.70 -6.92
C GLY A 183 13.89 -11.31 -8.35
N ALA A 184 13.51 -10.05 -8.60
CA ALA A 184 13.27 -9.54 -9.95
C ALA A 184 14.55 -9.54 -10.80
N ALA A 185 15.64 -8.99 -10.25
CA ALA A 185 16.94 -8.98 -10.92
C ALA A 185 17.45 -10.41 -11.18
N ALA A 186 17.28 -11.31 -10.21
CA ALA A 186 17.65 -12.71 -10.33
C ALA A 186 16.82 -13.43 -11.41
N ALA A 187 15.50 -13.23 -11.41
CA ALA A 187 14.62 -13.80 -12.43
C ALA A 187 14.98 -13.32 -13.84
N TRP A 188 15.39 -12.05 -13.99
CA TRP A 188 15.89 -11.54 -15.25
C TRP A 188 17.20 -12.19 -15.67
N ALA A 189 18.19 -12.26 -14.78
CA ALA A 189 19.46 -12.93 -15.07
C ALA A 189 19.27 -14.40 -15.46
N SER A 190 18.38 -15.12 -14.76
CA SER A 190 18.04 -16.51 -15.08
C SER A 190 17.39 -16.66 -16.47
N ARG A 191 16.43 -15.79 -16.82
CA ARG A 191 15.78 -15.82 -18.14
C ARG A 191 16.75 -15.50 -19.28
N GLN A 192 17.68 -14.59 -19.05
CA GLN A 192 18.75 -14.25 -20.00
C GLN A 192 19.86 -15.30 -20.05
N LYS A 193 19.77 -16.38 -19.25
CA LYS A 193 20.76 -17.47 -19.19
C LYS A 193 22.17 -16.95 -18.92
N VAL A 194 22.29 -15.96 -18.02
CA VAL A 194 23.57 -15.47 -17.52
C VAL A 194 24.41 -16.64 -16.99
N PRO A 195 25.74 -16.69 -17.21
CA PRO A 195 26.59 -17.75 -16.70
C PRO A 195 26.41 -17.99 -15.20
N SER A 196 26.32 -19.26 -14.79
CA SER A 196 26.04 -19.68 -13.40
C SER A 196 27.03 -19.09 -12.39
N GLU A 197 28.31 -19.02 -12.75
CA GLU A 197 29.35 -18.41 -11.92
C GLU A 197 29.04 -16.95 -11.61
N LEU A 198 28.68 -16.16 -12.64
CA LEU A 198 28.36 -14.75 -12.51
C LEU A 198 27.05 -14.54 -11.74
N TYR A 199 26.05 -15.40 -11.97
CA TYR A 199 24.80 -15.40 -11.20
C TYR A 199 25.07 -15.62 -9.70
N THR A 200 25.87 -16.64 -9.38
CA THR A 200 26.22 -17.03 -8.01
C THR A 200 27.02 -15.94 -7.31
N LEU A 201 27.94 -15.28 -8.01
CA LEU A 201 28.69 -14.15 -7.46
C LEU A 201 27.77 -12.98 -7.04
N VAL A 202 26.71 -12.71 -7.79
CA VAL A 202 25.78 -11.60 -7.49
C VAL A 202 24.76 -11.99 -6.43
N PHE A 203 24.06 -13.12 -6.61
CA PHE A 203 22.89 -13.49 -5.82
C PHE A 203 23.16 -14.51 -4.73
N GLY A 204 24.29 -15.20 -4.78
CA GLY A 204 24.55 -16.43 -4.03
C GLY A 204 24.07 -17.67 -4.79
N PRO A 205 24.32 -18.86 -4.24
CA PRO A 205 23.89 -20.12 -4.83
C PRO A 205 22.36 -20.18 -4.93
N LEU A 206 21.87 -20.90 -5.94
CA LEU A 206 20.45 -21.23 -6.01
C LEU A 206 20.11 -22.13 -4.81
N PRO A 207 18.98 -21.91 -4.13
CA PRO A 207 18.60 -22.75 -3.01
C PRO A 207 18.38 -24.18 -3.49
N SER A 208 19.24 -25.11 -3.05
CA SER A 208 19.03 -26.54 -3.21
C SER A 208 18.37 -27.10 -1.94
N PRO A 209 17.50 -28.14 -2.04
CA PRO A 209 16.91 -28.80 -0.86
C PRO A 209 17.95 -29.42 0.08
N GLU A 210 19.18 -29.62 -0.40
CA GLU A 210 20.29 -30.23 0.34
C GLU A 210 21.14 -29.18 1.09
N ASP A 211 20.92 -27.88 0.82
CA ASP A 211 21.76 -26.78 1.32
C ASP A 211 21.29 -26.20 2.69
N GLU A 212 20.23 -26.74 3.30
CA GLU A 212 19.67 -26.18 4.56
C GLU A 212 20.65 -26.26 5.75
N GLU A 213 21.67 -27.12 5.68
CA GLU A 213 22.65 -27.33 6.77
C GLU A 213 24.03 -26.68 6.52
N ASP A 214 24.30 -26.17 5.32
CA ASP A 214 25.65 -25.74 4.94
C ASP A 214 25.90 -24.25 5.22
N ARG A 215 26.56 -23.96 6.35
CA ARG A 215 26.93 -22.58 6.78
C ARG A 215 28.03 -21.94 5.94
N ASP A 216 28.70 -22.71 5.08
CA ASP A 216 29.83 -22.27 4.24
C ASP A 216 29.41 -21.95 2.78
N ASN A 217 28.11 -21.88 2.49
CA ASN A 217 27.64 -21.52 1.16
C ASN A 217 28.13 -20.10 0.78
N PRO A 218 28.71 -19.89 -0.42
CA PRO A 218 29.32 -18.62 -0.80
C PRO A 218 28.32 -17.47 -0.68
N ARG A 219 28.70 -16.46 0.10
CA ARG A 219 27.86 -15.29 0.35
C ARG A 219 27.68 -14.49 -0.94
N CYS A 220 26.46 -13.97 -1.15
CA CYS A 220 26.18 -13.09 -2.28
C CYS A 220 27.05 -11.82 -2.23
N GLY A 221 27.62 -11.43 -3.38
CA GLY A 221 28.50 -10.26 -3.50
C GLY A 221 27.78 -8.91 -3.47
N VAL A 222 26.46 -8.90 -3.76
CA VAL A 222 25.66 -7.66 -3.83
C VAL A 222 24.50 -7.72 -2.82
N ARG A 223 24.39 -6.65 -2.03
CA ARG A 223 23.30 -6.45 -1.06
C ARG A 223 22.28 -5.48 -1.64
N PHE A 224 21.01 -5.89 -1.62
CA PHE A 224 19.86 -5.07 -2.00
C PHE A 224 19.22 -4.49 -0.74
N PHE A 225 18.85 -3.22 -0.77
CA PHE A 225 18.11 -2.57 0.32
C PHE A 225 16.63 -2.42 -0.05
N ASP A 226 15.78 -2.19 0.95
CA ASP A 226 14.37 -1.90 0.70
C ASP A 226 14.24 -0.55 -0.04
N ALA A 227 13.39 -0.51 -1.06
CA ALA A 227 13.07 0.73 -1.74
C ALA A 227 12.03 1.50 -0.92
N LEU A 228 12.36 2.73 -0.52
CA LEU A 228 11.46 3.61 0.21
C LEU A 228 10.94 4.73 -0.69
N PRO A 229 9.73 5.28 -0.44
CA PRO A 229 9.22 6.39 -1.23
C PRO A 229 10.13 7.61 -1.13
N LEU A 230 10.44 8.23 -2.27
CA LEU A 230 11.29 9.41 -2.37
C LEU A 230 10.69 10.58 -1.59
N SER A 231 11.50 11.20 -0.72
CA SER A 231 11.07 12.32 0.14
C SER A 231 11.26 13.72 -0.48
N ASP A 232 11.37 13.83 -1.82
CA ASP A 232 11.67 15.10 -2.50
C ASP A 232 10.50 16.11 -2.39
N PRO A 233 10.68 17.23 -1.67
CA PRO A 233 9.63 18.24 -1.52
C PRO A 233 9.36 19.03 -2.79
N ARG A 234 10.27 18.99 -3.79
CA ARG A 234 10.21 19.85 -4.98
C ARG A 234 9.42 19.24 -6.13
N ASN A 235 9.27 17.92 -6.15
CA ASN A 235 8.61 17.22 -7.25
C ASN A 235 7.37 16.43 -6.79
N HIS A 236 6.24 17.13 -6.70
CA HIS A 236 4.95 16.56 -6.36
C HIS A 236 4.47 15.46 -7.33
N ARG A 237 5.03 15.38 -8.55
CA ARG A 237 4.71 14.32 -9.51
C ARG A 237 5.41 13.00 -9.18
N LYS A 238 6.59 13.05 -8.55
CA LYS A 238 7.35 11.88 -8.08
C LYS A 238 6.94 11.40 -6.68
N GLY A 239 6.15 12.18 -5.96
CA GLY A 239 5.68 11.83 -4.63
C GLY A 239 4.81 10.57 -4.61
N LEU A 240 4.84 9.86 -3.48
CA LEU A 240 3.97 8.72 -3.22
C LEU A 240 2.50 9.12 -3.38
N ARG A 241 1.75 8.32 -4.15
CA ARG A 241 0.29 8.31 -4.09
C ARG A 241 -0.23 6.90 -3.92
N VAL A 242 -1.33 6.81 -3.19
CA VAL A 242 -2.06 5.58 -2.94
C VAL A 242 -3.41 5.69 -3.64
N HIS A 243 -3.80 4.65 -4.36
CA HIS A 243 -5.06 4.59 -5.08
C HIS A 243 -5.89 3.41 -4.56
N SER A 244 -7.21 3.57 -4.57
CA SER A 244 -8.14 2.46 -4.41
C SER A 244 -8.56 1.99 -5.80
N ASP A 245 -8.16 0.76 -6.13
CA ASP A 245 -8.51 0.08 -7.37
C ASP A 245 -9.45 -1.10 -7.08
N VAL A 246 -10.10 -1.62 -8.11
CA VAL A 246 -11.03 -2.74 -8.00
C VAL A 246 -10.69 -3.77 -9.07
N ILE A 247 -10.66 -5.04 -8.68
CA ILE A 247 -10.75 -6.14 -9.64
C ILE A 247 -12.09 -6.83 -9.52
N THR A 248 -12.63 -7.29 -10.64
CA THR A 248 -13.86 -8.06 -10.71
C THR A 248 -13.54 -9.44 -11.30
N PRO A 249 -12.96 -10.38 -10.54
CA PRO A 249 -12.81 -11.74 -11.01
C PRO A 249 -14.19 -12.34 -11.32
N HIS A 250 -14.28 -12.98 -12.49
CA HIS A 250 -15.48 -13.70 -12.93
C HIS A 250 -15.41 -15.20 -12.61
N GLN A 251 -14.31 -15.72 -12.03
CA GLN A 251 -13.98 -17.15 -12.02
C GLN A 251 -13.55 -17.72 -10.65
N HIS A 252 -14.16 -17.27 -9.54
CA HIS A 252 -13.78 -17.76 -8.20
C HIS A 252 -13.88 -19.30 -8.04
N ALA A 253 -14.90 -19.95 -8.61
CA ALA A 253 -15.14 -21.39 -8.41
C ALA A 253 -14.10 -22.32 -9.09
N TYR A 254 -13.48 -21.90 -10.20
CA TYR A 254 -12.54 -22.74 -10.95
C TYR A 254 -11.15 -22.86 -10.29
N HIS A 255 -10.77 -21.87 -9.48
CA HIS A 255 -9.44 -21.80 -8.85
C HIS A 255 -9.42 -22.20 -7.36
N THR A 256 -10.58 -22.37 -6.73
CA THR A 256 -10.68 -22.53 -5.26
C THR A 256 -10.99 -23.99 -4.85
N ASP A 257 -11.68 -24.76 -5.69
CA ASP A 257 -12.06 -26.13 -5.36
C ASP A 257 -11.05 -27.15 -5.92
N GLN A 258 -10.17 -27.67 -5.05
CA GLN A 258 -9.30 -28.81 -5.36
C GLN A 258 -10.05 -30.17 -5.34
N SER A 259 -11.34 -30.18 -5.01
CA SER A 259 -12.12 -31.39 -4.70
C SER A 259 -13.38 -31.61 -5.55
N ALA A 260 -13.68 -30.73 -6.51
CA ALA A 260 -14.81 -30.88 -7.43
C ALA A 260 -14.29 -31.00 -8.87
N GLU A 261 -14.95 -31.82 -9.70
CA GLU A 261 -14.61 -31.90 -11.12
C GLU A 261 -14.64 -30.48 -11.73
N PRO A 262 -13.59 -30.07 -12.48
CA PRO A 262 -13.46 -28.71 -12.97
C PRO A 262 -14.62 -28.38 -13.91
N CYS A 263 -15.63 -27.70 -13.38
CA CYS A 263 -16.74 -27.19 -14.17
C CYS A 263 -16.17 -26.18 -15.18
N ALA A 264 -16.47 -26.37 -16.47
CA ALA A 264 -16.05 -25.45 -17.51
C ALA A 264 -16.55 -24.03 -17.17
N PRO A 265 -15.71 -22.99 -17.32
CA PRO A 265 -16.07 -21.64 -16.94
C PRO A 265 -17.31 -21.19 -17.74
N GLY A 266 -18.43 -20.98 -17.04
CA GLY A 266 -19.65 -20.46 -17.64
C GLY A 266 -19.63 -18.94 -17.69
N GLU A 267 -20.10 -18.36 -18.80
CA GLU A 267 -20.25 -16.90 -18.99
C GLU A 267 -21.23 -16.25 -18.00
N HIS A 268 -21.94 -17.05 -17.20
CA HIS A 268 -23.01 -16.64 -16.29
C HIS A 268 -22.55 -16.31 -14.87
N HIS A 269 -21.24 -16.33 -14.59
CA HIS A 269 -20.71 -16.04 -13.26
C HIS A 269 -20.73 -14.53 -12.97
N GLN A 270 -21.38 -14.14 -11.87
CA GLN A 270 -21.50 -12.76 -11.45
C GLN A 270 -20.13 -12.21 -10.98
N PRO A 271 -19.67 -11.04 -11.48
CA PRO A 271 -18.42 -10.44 -11.00
C PRO A 271 -18.54 -10.08 -9.52
N VAL A 272 -17.52 -10.42 -8.74
CA VAL A 272 -17.39 -9.99 -7.34
C VAL A 272 -16.36 -8.85 -7.30
N PRO A 273 -16.75 -7.58 -7.08
CA PRO A 273 -15.79 -6.49 -6.96
C PRO A 273 -14.96 -6.65 -5.68
N LEU A 274 -13.64 -6.84 -5.85
CA LEU A 274 -12.66 -6.88 -4.78
C LEU A 274 -11.79 -5.62 -4.85
N PRO A 275 -12.03 -4.65 -3.95
CA PRO A 275 -11.21 -3.46 -3.90
C PRO A 275 -9.83 -3.76 -3.29
N PHE A 276 -8.78 -3.11 -3.79
CA PHE A 276 -7.42 -3.24 -3.29
C PHE A 276 -6.69 -1.89 -3.39
N LEU A 277 -5.53 -1.80 -2.75
CA LEU A 277 -4.67 -0.62 -2.80
C LEU A 277 -3.56 -0.79 -3.82
N SER A 278 -3.34 0.25 -4.62
CA SER A 278 -2.21 0.33 -5.55
C SER A 278 -1.42 1.62 -5.31
N LEU A 279 -0.15 1.61 -5.72
CA LEU A 279 0.81 2.67 -5.44
C LEU A 279 1.33 3.29 -6.73
N SER A 280 1.66 4.57 -6.69
CA SER A 280 2.42 5.26 -7.74
C SER A 280 3.41 6.25 -7.12
N GLY A 281 4.43 6.65 -7.87
CA GLY A 281 5.48 7.57 -7.41
C GLY A 281 6.87 6.96 -7.60
N THR A 282 7.87 7.62 -7.02
CA THR A 282 9.26 7.18 -7.08
C THR A 282 9.69 6.52 -5.78
N PHE A 283 10.34 5.37 -5.89
CA PHE A 283 10.94 4.63 -4.78
C PHE A 283 12.45 4.53 -4.98
N VAL A 284 13.21 4.68 -3.89
CA VAL A 284 14.68 4.71 -3.94
C VAL A 284 15.26 3.54 -3.17
N THR A 285 16.07 2.75 -3.85
CA THR A 285 16.89 1.69 -3.24
C THR A 285 18.39 1.91 -3.49
N HIS A 286 19.20 1.12 -2.80
CA HIS A 286 20.65 1.11 -2.91
C HIS A 286 21.13 -0.33 -3.06
N LEU A 287 22.04 -0.53 -4.01
CA LEU A 287 22.76 -1.78 -4.18
C LEU A 287 24.20 -1.57 -3.71
N ILE A 288 24.69 -2.47 -2.87
CA ILE A 288 25.98 -2.33 -2.21
C ILE A 288 26.81 -3.59 -2.40
N GLY A 289 28.00 -3.45 -2.99
CA GLY A 289 28.91 -4.56 -3.21
C GLY A 289 30.37 -4.18 -3.00
N GLU A 290 31.23 -5.18 -2.98
CA GLU A 290 32.69 -4.99 -2.90
C GLU A 290 33.31 -4.79 -4.28
N ASP A 291 32.72 -5.42 -5.29
CA ASP A 291 33.12 -5.34 -6.69
C ASP A 291 32.19 -4.35 -7.42
N PRO A 292 32.73 -3.28 -8.02
CA PRO A 292 31.94 -2.28 -8.74
C PRO A 292 31.24 -2.86 -9.98
N ASP A 293 31.88 -3.79 -10.68
CA ASP A 293 31.37 -4.38 -11.92
C ASP A 293 30.22 -5.34 -11.63
N LEU A 294 30.33 -6.14 -10.57
CA LEU A 294 29.22 -7.00 -10.11
C LEU A 294 28.03 -6.18 -9.63
N THR A 295 28.29 -5.09 -8.91
CA THR A 295 27.22 -4.21 -8.41
C THR A 295 26.53 -3.47 -9.55
N ALA A 296 27.30 -3.01 -10.55
CA ALA A 296 26.76 -2.40 -11.77
C ALA A 296 25.86 -3.38 -12.53
N LYS A 297 26.31 -4.63 -12.75
CA LYS A 297 25.51 -5.67 -13.39
C LYS A 297 24.21 -5.94 -12.64
N ALA A 298 24.27 -6.05 -11.32
CA ALA A 298 23.08 -6.26 -10.51
C ALA A 298 22.08 -5.10 -10.63
N ALA A 299 22.56 -3.85 -10.71
CA ALA A 299 21.73 -2.67 -10.92
C ALA A 299 21.11 -2.65 -12.33
N ASP A 300 21.88 -3.01 -13.35
CA ASP A 300 21.41 -3.13 -14.73
C ASP A 300 20.34 -4.22 -14.89
N TRP A 301 20.58 -5.41 -14.32
CA TRP A 301 19.60 -6.50 -14.33
C TRP A 301 18.31 -6.12 -13.60
N LEU A 302 18.41 -5.38 -12.50
CA LEU A 302 17.25 -4.84 -11.81
C LEU A 302 16.48 -3.85 -12.70
N LYS A 303 17.19 -2.92 -13.36
CA LYS A 303 16.59 -1.98 -14.30
C LYS A 303 15.83 -2.72 -15.40
N GLN A 304 16.47 -3.68 -16.07
CA GLN A 304 15.87 -4.45 -17.14
C GLN A 304 14.66 -5.26 -16.65
N ALA A 305 14.73 -5.85 -15.45
CA ALA A 305 13.60 -6.55 -14.84
C ALA A 305 12.40 -5.62 -14.61
N CYS A 306 12.64 -4.41 -14.09
CA CYS A 306 11.61 -3.42 -13.82
C CYS A 306 10.97 -2.84 -15.08
N GLU A 307 11.75 -2.65 -16.15
CA GLU A 307 11.28 -2.07 -17.42
C GLU A 307 10.59 -3.12 -18.31
N GLU A 308 11.08 -4.36 -18.36
CA GLU A 308 10.60 -5.37 -19.31
C GLU A 308 9.58 -6.34 -18.70
N TYR A 309 9.76 -6.77 -17.45
CA TYR A 309 8.94 -7.83 -16.85
C TYR A 309 7.90 -7.30 -15.85
N GLY A 310 8.19 -6.14 -15.28
CA GLY A 310 7.47 -5.59 -14.15
C GLY A 310 7.75 -6.36 -12.86
N ILE A 311 7.56 -5.69 -11.73
CA ILE A 311 7.77 -6.23 -10.38
C ILE A 311 6.51 -6.06 -9.52
N GLY A 312 6.37 -6.94 -8.54
CA GLY A 312 5.16 -7.00 -7.72
C GLY A 312 4.10 -7.87 -8.38
N ALA A 313 2.83 -7.53 -8.16
CA ALA A 313 1.71 -8.35 -8.58
C ALA A 313 0.90 -7.71 -9.71
N ARG A 314 0.18 -8.56 -10.46
CA ARG A 314 -0.70 -8.18 -11.57
C ARG A 314 0.03 -7.50 -12.74
N THR A 315 1.26 -7.93 -13.01
CA THR A 315 2.08 -7.43 -14.13
C THR A 315 1.42 -7.65 -15.49
N THR A 316 0.72 -8.75 -15.68
CA THR A 316 -0.06 -9.03 -16.90
C THR A 316 -1.19 -8.03 -17.16
N ALA A 317 -1.68 -7.35 -16.13
CA ALA A 317 -2.68 -6.29 -16.24
C ALA A 317 -2.05 -4.88 -16.36
N GLY A 318 -0.72 -4.79 -16.52
CA GLY A 318 0.01 -3.54 -16.69
C GLY A 318 0.51 -2.89 -15.39
N TYR A 319 0.35 -3.54 -14.23
CA TYR A 319 0.90 -3.03 -12.96
C TYR A 319 2.39 -3.36 -12.83
N GLY A 320 3.15 -2.55 -12.10
CA GLY A 320 4.51 -2.94 -11.68
C GLY A 320 5.63 -2.64 -12.67
N TYR A 321 5.38 -1.85 -13.72
CA TYR A 321 6.42 -1.36 -14.62
C TYR A 321 7.00 -0.03 -14.12
N PHE A 322 8.32 0.12 -14.23
CA PHE A 322 9.03 1.29 -13.73
C PHE A 322 10.08 1.76 -14.73
N THR A 323 10.16 3.08 -14.91
CA THR A 323 11.34 3.76 -15.45
C THR A 323 12.43 3.82 -14.39
N VAL A 324 13.63 3.32 -14.70
CA VAL A 324 14.73 3.20 -13.72
C VAL A 324 15.91 4.11 -14.04
N ASN A 325 16.29 4.94 -13.07
CA ASN A 325 17.49 5.76 -13.13
C ASN A 325 18.54 5.24 -12.13
N ILE A 326 19.74 4.95 -12.62
CA ILE A 326 20.86 4.44 -11.82
C ILE A 326 21.92 5.54 -11.72
N THR A 327 22.52 5.70 -10.54
CA THR A 327 23.64 6.61 -10.30
C THR A 327 24.74 5.90 -9.52
N ASP A 328 25.96 5.86 -10.07
CA ASP A 328 27.13 5.19 -9.46
C ASP A 328 27.87 6.07 -8.44
N GLN A 329 27.77 7.38 -8.58
CA GLN A 329 28.41 8.35 -7.70
C GLN A 329 27.41 8.78 -6.65
N TRP A 330 27.36 8.04 -5.55
CA TRP A 330 26.78 8.59 -4.32
C TRP A 330 27.72 9.70 -3.82
N ASP A 331 27.57 10.90 -4.35
CA ASP A 331 27.98 12.10 -3.65
C ASP A 331 27.03 12.23 -2.45
N SER A 332 27.60 12.28 -1.24
CA SER A 332 26.81 12.48 -0.03
C SER A 332 25.87 13.68 -0.24
N PRO A 333 24.56 13.57 0.11
CA PRO A 333 23.71 14.75 0.15
C PRO A 333 24.23 15.78 1.15
#